data_AF-F4CR32-F1
#
_entry.id   AF-F4CR32-F1
#
_cell.length_a   1.000
_cell.length_b   1.000
_cell.length_c   1.000
_cell.angle_alpha   90.00
_cell.angle_beta   90.00
_cell.angle_gamma   90.00
#
_symmetry.space_group_name_H-M   'P 1'
#
loop_
_entity.id
_entity.type
_entity.pdbx_description
1 polymer ?
#
loop_
_entity_poly.entity_id
_entity_poly.type
_entity_poly.pdbx_seq_one_letter_code
_entity_poly.pdbx_strand_id
1 'polypeptide(L)'
;MTSWALRPARSRRDRVPRIGLFGLLGSGNLGNDASLATVLAHLRAAYPGAEIRIMTTGHEEVAARYGVATTPLHVVDTLRRKPHGALGALVRLGGKLADGVATLVWLVGLDVVVVPGMGVLEASLPIWAWQFPLALLTLCVLARVVGTPVGLVGVGAQVVDERPLRRVLVWSARAAAYRSYRDELSRSAMRDMGVDTSRDDVYCDLVFAMPAPTPAGPVVPGAVGVGVMDYHGRNGAADRRREPAIHAAYLAMTSAFVLRLVDAGRTVRLFVGDGVDTSVADTVIREVRSARPAVEVGRVALVATDDLDGLMNAMAEVEIVVATRYHNVVAALMAGRPTVSLGYAPKNAVLMEEFGQGRFALALESTDLDTLCARFDELDADRAAAARVIAAAAQHCRRRAEAELTDMSRMLIDAAAGRAGREAPS
;
A
#
# COMPACT_ATOMS: atom_id res chain seq x y z
N MET A 1 47.01 40.97 16.15
CA MET A 1 47.24 39.66 15.50
C MET A 1 46.11 38.72 15.88
N THR A 2 45.06 38.66 15.06
CA THR A 2 43.92 37.77 15.28
C THR A 2 43.59 37.12 13.95
N SER A 3 44.09 35.91 13.79
CA SER A 3 43.94 35.04 12.62
C SER A 3 42.48 34.61 12.49
N TRP A 4 41.78 35.13 11.49
CA TRP A 4 40.53 34.54 10.99
C TRP A 4 40.89 33.27 10.21
N ALA A 5 40.96 32.14 10.92
CA ALA A 5 41.06 30.84 10.28
C ALA A 5 39.74 30.58 9.53
N LEU A 6 39.78 30.72 8.20
CA LEU A 6 38.74 30.25 7.30
C LEU A 6 38.50 28.76 7.60
N ARG A 7 37.30 28.44 8.09
CA ARG A 7 36.86 27.05 8.17
C ARG A 7 36.95 26.45 6.77
N PRO A 8 37.57 25.26 6.60
CA PRO A 8 37.64 24.64 5.28
C PRO A 8 36.22 24.45 4.75
N ALA A 9 35.99 24.83 3.49
CA ALA A 9 34.73 24.58 2.82
C ALA A 9 34.44 23.08 2.86
N ARG A 10 33.36 22.69 3.54
CA ARG A 10 32.87 21.30 3.52
C ARG A 10 32.67 20.89 2.07
N SER A 11 33.23 19.74 1.68
CA SER A 11 33.02 19.19 0.35
C SER A 11 31.51 18.97 0.14
N ARG A 12 30.99 19.18 -1.08
CA ARG A 12 29.54 18.97 -1.37
C ARG A 12 29.07 17.52 -1.16
N ARG A 13 29.97 16.57 -0.89
CA ARG A 13 29.63 15.21 -0.40
C ARG A 13 29.08 15.19 1.04
N ASP A 14 29.30 16.26 1.81
CA ASP A 14 28.75 16.43 3.17
C ASP A 14 27.39 17.16 3.18
N ARG A 15 26.76 17.36 2.01
CA ARG A 15 25.48 18.07 1.95
C ARG A 15 24.35 17.11 2.29
N VAL A 16 23.57 17.52 3.30
CA VAL A 16 22.32 16.87 3.70
C VAL A 16 21.43 16.69 2.47
N PRO A 17 21.01 15.47 2.13
CA PRO A 17 20.17 15.22 0.96
C PRO A 17 18.76 15.77 1.21
N ARG A 18 18.17 16.37 0.18
CA ARG A 18 16.79 16.88 0.19
C ARG A 18 15.91 15.95 -0.64
N ILE A 19 15.05 15.20 0.04
CA ILE A 19 14.33 14.06 -0.53
C ILE A 19 12.83 14.35 -0.52
N GLY A 20 12.20 14.24 -1.69
CA GLY A 20 10.75 14.30 -1.84
C GLY A 20 10.12 12.92 -1.78
N LEU A 21 9.02 12.76 -1.05
CA LEU A 21 8.12 11.60 -1.17
C LEU A 21 6.81 12.04 -1.83
N PHE A 22 6.26 11.22 -2.72
CA PHE A 22 5.04 11.56 -3.47
C PHE A 22 4.10 10.36 -3.58
N GLY A 23 2.80 10.55 -3.33
CA GLY A 23 1.82 9.46 -3.47
C GLY A 23 0.43 9.76 -2.92
N LEU A 24 -0.42 8.73 -2.88
CA LEU A 24 -1.70 8.72 -2.16
C LEU A 24 -1.45 8.17 -0.74
N LEU A 25 -0.84 8.99 0.11
CA LEU A 25 -0.36 8.64 1.45
C LEU A 25 -1.16 9.41 2.52
N GLY A 26 -1.43 8.78 3.65
CA GLY A 26 -2.28 9.31 4.72
C GLY A 26 -3.76 9.36 4.34
N SER A 27 -4.18 8.58 3.34
CA SER A 27 -5.59 8.56 2.89
C SER A 27 -6.43 7.51 3.60
N GLY A 28 -5.90 6.85 4.64
CA GLY A 28 -6.56 5.75 5.38
C GLY A 28 -6.37 4.36 4.77
N ASN A 29 -5.60 4.24 3.68
CA ASN A 29 -5.25 2.93 3.12
C ASN A 29 -3.98 2.41 3.81
N LEU A 30 -4.15 1.41 4.69
CA LEU A 30 -3.07 0.91 5.54
C LEU A 30 -1.81 0.48 4.78
N GLY A 31 -1.95 -0.03 3.55
CA GLY A 31 -0.80 -0.49 2.77
C GLY A 31 0.03 0.61 2.11
N ASN A 32 -0.63 1.65 1.60
CA ASN A 32 0.08 2.82 1.10
C ASN A 32 0.82 3.52 2.25
N ASP A 33 0.15 3.61 3.41
CA ASP A 33 0.71 4.25 4.60
C ASP A 33 1.86 3.43 5.18
N ALA A 34 1.80 2.10 5.10
CA ALA A 34 2.90 1.21 5.44
C ALA A 34 4.10 1.33 4.48
N SER A 35 3.85 1.47 3.18
CA SER A 35 4.92 1.72 2.19
C SER A 35 5.65 3.03 2.49
N LEU A 36 4.91 4.09 2.82
CA LEU A 36 5.46 5.35 3.31
C LEU A 36 6.25 5.15 4.60
N ALA A 37 5.67 4.52 5.62
CA ALA A 37 6.31 4.31 6.91
C ALA A 37 7.66 3.59 6.76
N THR A 38 7.69 2.56 5.90
CA THR A 38 8.89 1.76 5.62
C THR A 38 10.00 2.58 4.98
N VAL A 39 9.68 3.29 3.89
CA VAL A 39 10.67 4.15 3.21
C VAL A 39 11.12 5.28 4.12
N LEU A 40 10.21 5.89 4.89
CA LEU A 40 10.56 6.97 5.81
C LEU A 40 11.47 6.50 6.95
N ALA A 41 11.21 5.32 7.51
CA ALA A 41 12.07 4.71 8.52
C ALA A 41 13.48 4.45 7.98
N HIS A 42 13.56 3.88 6.77
CA HIS A 42 14.83 3.66 6.08
C HIS A 42 15.60 4.96 5.84
N LEU A 43 14.94 6.00 5.32
CA LEU A 43 15.58 7.30 5.06
C LEU A 43 16.12 7.95 6.33
N ARG A 44 15.37 7.88 7.44
CA ARG A 44 15.81 8.41 8.73
C ARG A 44 17.02 7.68 9.30
N ALA A 45 17.08 6.37 9.10
CA ALA A 45 18.19 5.54 9.55
C ALA A 45 19.45 5.73 8.68
N ALA A 46 19.29 5.68 7.35
CA ALA A 46 20.40 5.71 6.39
C ALA A 46 20.96 7.12 6.15
N TYR A 47 20.12 8.17 6.26
CA TYR A 47 20.52 9.56 6.03
C TYR A 47 20.11 10.46 7.20
N PRO A 48 20.78 10.32 8.37
CA PRO A 48 20.50 11.18 9.52
C PRO A 48 20.64 12.67 9.14
N GLY A 49 19.56 13.42 9.32
CA GLY A 49 19.50 14.84 9.01
C GLY A 49 18.96 15.19 7.64
N ALA A 50 18.68 14.22 6.75
CA ALA A 50 18.03 14.45 5.46
C ALA A 50 16.79 15.33 5.59
N GLU A 51 16.64 16.30 4.69
CA GLU A 51 15.43 17.12 4.63
C GLU A 51 14.37 16.34 3.84
N ILE A 52 13.31 15.92 4.52
CA ILE A 52 12.24 15.12 3.91
C ILE A 52 11.00 15.99 3.73
N ARG A 53 10.51 16.08 2.49
CA ARG A 53 9.26 16.76 2.13
C ARG A 53 8.31 15.78 1.48
N ILE A 54 7.02 15.84 1.78
CA ILE A 54 6.03 14.89 1.24
C ILE A 54 4.91 15.63 0.51
N MET A 55 4.65 15.29 -0.74
CA MET A 55 3.46 15.75 -1.47
C MET A 55 2.43 14.63 -1.53
N THR A 56 1.28 14.82 -0.88
CA THR A 56 0.31 13.73 -0.68
C THR A 56 -1.14 14.20 -0.50
N THR A 57 -2.10 13.28 -0.65
CA THR A 57 -3.52 13.55 -0.41
C THR A 57 -3.85 13.73 1.08
N GLY A 58 -3.29 12.89 1.95
CA GLY A 58 -3.47 12.95 3.42
C GLY A 58 -2.46 13.84 4.13
N HIS A 59 -2.23 15.05 3.63
CA HIS A 59 -1.12 15.90 4.08
C HIS A 59 -1.17 16.24 5.59
N GLU A 60 -2.34 16.59 6.14
CA GLU A 60 -2.49 16.90 7.57
C GLU A 60 -2.18 15.69 8.46
N GLU A 61 -2.72 14.52 8.09
CA GLU A 61 -2.51 13.26 8.80
C GLU A 61 -1.02 12.86 8.79
N VAL A 62 -0.38 12.91 7.61
CA VAL A 62 1.05 12.58 7.48
C VAL A 62 1.92 13.57 8.25
N ALA A 63 1.59 14.86 8.24
CA ALA A 63 2.32 15.87 9.01
C ALA A 63 2.20 15.62 10.51
N ALA A 64 1.00 15.36 11.01
CA ALA A 64 0.74 15.10 12.42
C ALA A 64 1.44 13.83 12.89
N ARG A 65 1.35 12.75 12.10
CA ARG A 65 1.87 11.44 12.47
C ARG A 65 3.38 11.33 12.40
N TYR A 66 3.99 11.92 11.37
CA TYR A 66 5.42 11.75 11.11
C TYR A 66 6.25 13.00 11.42
N GLY A 67 5.65 14.17 11.68
CA GLY A 67 6.41 15.39 11.98
C GLY A 67 7.27 15.86 10.80
N VAL A 68 6.76 15.73 9.57
CA VAL A 68 7.46 16.08 8.32
C VAL A 68 6.75 17.20 7.58
N ALA A 69 7.49 17.95 6.76
CA ALA A 69 6.90 18.99 5.93
C ALA A 69 6.05 18.36 4.82
N THR A 70 4.76 18.66 4.79
CA THR A 70 3.83 18.11 3.79
C THR A 70 3.24 19.19 2.90
N THR A 71 2.90 18.83 1.67
CA THR A 71 2.18 19.67 0.69
C THR A 71 1.00 18.88 0.13
N PRO A 72 -0.20 19.48 -0.01
CA PRO A 72 -1.34 18.80 -0.61
C PRO A 72 -1.08 18.45 -2.08
N LEU A 73 -1.46 17.24 -2.49
CA LEU A 73 -1.33 16.79 -3.87
C LEU A 73 -2.26 17.53 -4.85
N HIS A 74 -3.45 17.92 -4.37
CA HIS A 74 -4.43 18.67 -5.14
C HIS A 74 -4.83 19.93 -4.39
N VAL A 75 -4.58 21.09 -5.00
CA VAL A 75 -4.95 22.43 -4.49
C VAL A 75 -6.47 22.53 -4.35
N VAL A 76 -7.23 21.85 -5.20
CA VAL A 76 -8.70 21.82 -5.10
C VAL A 76 -9.19 21.09 -3.86
N ASP A 77 -8.40 20.17 -3.30
CA ASP A 77 -8.75 19.45 -2.09
C ASP A 77 -8.56 20.28 -0.82
N THR A 78 -7.86 21.42 -0.90
CA THR A 78 -7.79 22.39 0.21
C THR A 78 -8.98 23.35 0.24
N LEU A 79 -9.90 23.29 -0.74
CA LEU A 79 -11.07 24.15 -0.80
C LEU A 79 -12.18 23.64 0.12
N ARG A 80 -12.60 24.46 1.09
CA ARG A 80 -13.70 24.15 2.04
C ARG A 80 -15.07 23.94 1.38
N ARG A 81 -15.29 24.48 0.17
CA ARG A 81 -16.53 24.33 -0.61
C ARG A 81 -16.17 24.08 -2.06
N LYS A 82 -16.66 22.97 -2.63
CA LYS A 82 -16.44 22.60 -4.04
C LYS A 82 -17.63 23.10 -4.87
N PRO A 83 -17.48 24.14 -5.71
CA PRO A 83 -18.58 24.64 -6.54
C PRO A 83 -19.05 23.58 -7.56
N HIS A 84 -20.35 23.59 -7.88
CA HIS A 84 -20.98 22.67 -8.83
C HIS A 84 -21.19 23.32 -10.21
N GLY A 85 -21.56 22.52 -11.22
CA GLY A 85 -21.85 22.99 -12.57
C GLY A 85 -20.64 23.48 -13.37
N ALA A 86 -20.85 24.36 -14.35
CA ALA A 86 -19.80 24.89 -15.22
C ALA A 86 -18.70 25.63 -14.45
N LEU A 87 -19.07 26.35 -13.39
CA LEU A 87 -18.11 27.02 -12.49
C LEU A 87 -17.24 25.98 -11.75
N GLY A 88 -17.83 24.86 -11.32
CA GLY A 88 -17.09 23.74 -10.76
C GLY A 88 -16.10 23.10 -11.75
N ALA A 89 -16.46 23.01 -13.03
CA ALA A 89 -15.57 22.51 -14.08
C ALA A 89 -14.39 23.45 -14.33
N LEU A 90 -14.62 24.77 -14.36
CA LEU A 90 -13.56 25.78 -14.49
C LEU A 90 -12.61 25.78 -13.29
N VAL A 91 -13.15 25.70 -12.07
CA VAL A 91 -12.33 25.60 -10.84
C VAL A 91 -11.49 24.32 -10.85
N ARG A 92 -12.04 23.19 -11.31
CA ARG A 92 -11.26 21.94 -11.44
C ARG A 92 -10.14 22.07 -12.48
N LEU A 93 -10.40 22.72 -13.61
CA LEU A 93 -9.38 22.93 -14.65
C LEU A 93 -8.28 23.88 -14.18
N GLY A 94 -8.65 25.04 -13.61
CA GLY A 94 -7.70 25.98 -13.02
C GLY A 94 -6.93 25.36 -11.85
N GLY A 95 -7.60 24.53 -11.07
CA GLY A 95 -7.00 23.72 -10.02
C GLY A 95 -5.91 22.79 -10.53
N LYS A 96 -6.06 22.18 -11.72
CA LYS A 96 -5.01 21.33 -12.31
C LYS A 96 -3.78 22.12 -12.76
N LEU A 97 -3.97 23.35 -13.25
CA LEU A 97 -2.84 24.24 -13.53
C LEU A 97 -2.14 24.65 -12.23
N ALA A 98 -2.91 24.97 -11.18
CA ALA A 98 -2.36 25.25 -9.87
C ALA A 98 -1.61 24.05 -9.27
N ASP A 99 -2.14 22.82 -9.42
CA ASP A 99 -1.46 21.57 -9.02
C ASP A 99 -0.11 21.45 -9.75
N GLY A 100 -0.05 21.76 -11.05
CA GLY A 100 1.19 21.75 -11.82
C GLY A 100 2.22 22.77 -11.33
N VAL A 101 1.79 24.01 -11.05
CA VAL A 101 2.65 25.05 -10.48
C VAL A 101 3.11 24.66 -9.07
N ALA A 102 2.22 24.13 -8.23
CA ALA A 102 2.55 23.66 -6.89
C ALA A 102 3.56 22.51 -6.94
N THR A 103 3.39 21.56 -7.88
CA THR A 103 4.34 20.47 -8.13
C THR A 103 5.69 21.03 -8.55
N LEU A 104 5.72 22.01 -9.47
CA LEU A 104 6.96 22.64 -9.91
C LEU A 104 7.68 23.33 -8.74
N VAL A 105 6.96 24.14 -7.95
CA VAL A 105 7.53 24.84 -6.79
C VAL A 105 8.02 23.85 -5.74
N TRP A 106 7.30 22.76 -5.50
CA TRP A 106 7.69 21.71 -4.56
C TRP A 106 8.97 20.99 -4.99
N LEU A 107 9.16 20.76 -6.30
CA LEU A 107 10.37 20.19 -6.87
C LEU A 107 11.60 21.08 -6.71
N VAL A 108 11.43 22.40 -6.63
CA VAL A 108 12.56 23.33 -6.50
C VAL A 108 13.29 23.06 -5.18
N GLY A 109 14.57 22.72 -5.33
CA GLY A 109 15.43 22.40 -4.21
C GLY A 109 15.28 20.98 -3.68
N LEU A 110 14.64 20.06 -4.40
CA LEU A 110 14.77 18.63 -4.13
C LEU A 110 15.91 18.05 -4.95
N ASP A 111 16.69 17.18 -4.32
CA ASP A 111 17.78 16.46 -4.96
C ASP A 111 17.26 15.17 -5.63
N VAL A 112 16.17 14.60 -5.11
CA VAL A 112 15.51 13.39 -5.63
C VAL A 112 14.06 13.29 -5.15
N VAL A 113 13.20 12.61 -5.92
CA VAL A 113 11.85 12.25 -5.51
C VAL A 113 11.66 10.73 -5.56
N VAL A 114 11.06 10.16 -4.52
CA VAL A 114 10.69 8.76 -4.42
C VAL A 114 9.16 8.63 -4.35
N VAL A 115 8.62 7.73 -5.17
CA VAL A 115 7.22 7.27 -5.09
C VAL A 115 7.25 5.89 -4.43
N PRO A 116 6.92 5.79 -3.12
CA PRO A 116 7.11 4.58 -2.34
C PRO A 116 5.94 3.61 -2.51
N GLY A 117 6.16 2.54 -3.26
CA GLY A 117 5.22 1.42 -3.40
C GLY A 117 3.92 1.81 -4.09
N MET A 118 2.83 1.22 -3.58
CA MET A 118 1.45 1.38 -4.03
C MET A 118 1.16 0.82 -5.45
N GLY A 119 -0.12 0.63 -5.74
CA GLY A 119 -0.62 0.35 -7.10
C GLY A 119 -0.67 1.60 -7.99
N VAL A 120 0.39 2.43 -8.01
CA VAL A 120 0.40 3.72 -8.74
C VAL A 120 0.25 3.57 -10.27
N LEU A 121 0.52 2.37 -10.80
CA LEU A 121 0.36 2.02 -12.22
C LEU A 121 -0.77 0.99 -12.44
N GLU A 122 -1.70 0.86 -11.47
CA GLU A 122 -2.88 0.00 -11.57
C GLU A 122 -4.15 0.81 -11.90
N ALA A 123 -5.17 0.12 -12.46
CA ALA A 123 -6.52 0.64 -12.63
C ALA A 123 -7.53 0.00 -11.62
N SER A 124 -7.01 -0.56 -10.52
CA SER A 124 -7.78 -1.39 -9.57
C SER A 124 -8.83 -0.62 -8.76
N LEU A 125 -8.67 0.69 -8.57
CA LEU A 125 -9.65 1.57 -7.95
C LEU A 125 -10.24 2.50 -9.02
N PRO A 126 -11.50 2.97 -8.88
CA PRO A 126 -12.14 3.89 -9.83
C PRO A 126 -11.48 5.27 -9.77
N ILE A 127 -10.24 5.35 -10.26
CA ILE A 127 -9.43 6.55 -10.36
C ILE A 127 -9.43 6.95 -11.82
N TRP A 128 -10.06 8.07 -12.11
CA TRP A 128 -10.07 8.61 -13.47
C TRP A 128 -8.66 9.09 -13.85
N ALA A 129 -8.32 9.01 -15.15
CA ALA A 129 -7.00 9.38 -15.65
C ALA A 129 -6.55 10.81 -15.24
N TRP A 130 -7.48 11.73 -15.00
CA TRP A 130 -7.22 13.12 -14.60
C TRP A 130 -7.00 13.33 -13.08
N GLN A 131 -7.05 12.27 -12.27
CA GLN A 131 -6.78 12.32 -10.83
C GLN A 131 -5.30 12.03 -10.55
N PHE A 132 -4.99 10.94 -9.84
CA PHE A 132 -3.62 10.58 -9.51
C PHE A 132 -2.73 10.25 -10.73
N PRO A 133 -3.18 9.52 -11.78
CA PRO A 133 -2.34 9.19 -12.92
C PRO A 133 -1.76 10.43 -13.62
N LEU A 134 -2.59 11.48 -13.79
CA LEU A 134 -2.14 12.76 -14.34
C LEU A 134 -1.21 13.52 -13.39
N ALA A 135 -1.43 13.45 -12.09
CA ALA A 135 -0.51 14.03 -11.10
C ALA A 135 0.87 13.36 -11.15
N LEU A 136 0.90 12.03 -11.25
CA LEU A 136 2.14 11.26 -11.42
C LEU A 136 2.86 11.61 -12.73
N LEU A 137 2.13 11.75 -13.84
CA LEU A 137 2.72 12.19 -15.10
C LEU A 137 3.31 13.60 -14.99
N THR A 138 2.55 14.52 -14.40
CA THR A 138 2.96 15.90 -14.15
C THR A 138 4.25 15.94 -13.33
N LEU A 139 4.31 15.17 -12.24
CA LEU A 139 5.51 15.03 -11.43
C LEU A 139 6.70 14.56 -12.28
N CYS A 140 6.58 13.40 -12.95
CA CYS A 140 7.71 12.81 -13.68
C CYS A 140 8.22 13.73 -14.79
N VAL A 141 7.32 14.41 -15.50
CA VAL A 141 7.68 15.34 -16.58
C VAL A 141 8.34 16.61 -16.02
N LEU A 142 7.74 17.25 -15.02
CA LEU A 142 8.29 18.48 -14.43
C LEU A 142 9.61 18.22 -13.72
N ALA A 143 9.74 17.11 -13.01
CA ALA A 143 10.99 16.73 -12.35
C ALA A 143 12.12 16.54 -13.36
N ARG A 144 11.82 15.95 -14.53
CA ARG A 144 12.78 15.82 -15.64
C ARG A 144 13.16 17.17 -16.27
N VAL A 145 12.27 18.15 -16.29
CA VAL A 145 12.56 19.53 -16.74
C VAL A 145 13.47 20.26 -15.74
N VAL A 146 13.22 20.08 -14.44
CA VAL A 146 14.00 20.72 -13.36
C VAL A 146 15.32 19.98 -13.09
N GLY A 147 15.49 18.76 -13.60
CA GLY A 147 16.68 17.93 -13.38
C GLY A 147 16.64 17.11 -12.09
N THR A 148 15.49 16.99 -11.44
CA THR A 148 15.29 16.16 -10.24
C THR A 148 14.92 14.73 -10.66
N PRO A 149 15.74 13.70 -10.36
CA PRO A 149 15.40 12.32 -10.69
C PRO A 149 14.20 11.83 -9.87
N VAL A 150 13.30 11.08 -10.53
CA VAL A 150 12.15 10.42 -9.90
C VAL A 150 12.33 8.92 -9.91
N GLY A 151 12.17 8.27 -8.75
CA GLY A 151 12.16 6.83 -8.59
C GLY A 151 10.76 6.28 -8.31
N LEU A 152 10.32 5.32 -9.11
CA LEU A 152 9.16 4.48 -8.81
C LEU A 152 9.66 3.21 -8.09
N VAL A 153 9.47 3.13 -6.78
CA VAL A 153 10.10 2.09 -5.95
C VAL A 153 9.04 1.08 -5.52
N GLY A 154 9.23 -0.21 -5.81
CA GLY A 154 8.30 -1.28 -5.41
C GLY A 154 6.86 -1.10 -5.92
N VAL A 155 6.66 -0.51 -7.10
CA VAL A 155 5.32 -0.12 -7.56
C VAL A 155 4.55 -1.32 -8.14
N GLY A 156 3.25 -1.36 -7.88
CA GLY A 156 2.30 -2.28 -8.52
C GLY A 156 1.81 -1.75 -9.87
N ALA A 157 1.59 -2.65 -10.82
CA ALA A 157 1.08 -2.32 -12.15
C ALA A 157 0.11 -3.39 -12.68
N GLN A 158 -0.82 -2.97 -13.53
CA GLN A 158 -1.74 -3.87 -14.23
C GLN A 158 -1.90 -3.41 -15.68
N VAL A 159 -2.20 -4.35 -16.60
CA VAL A 159 -2.54 -4.00 -17.97
C VAL A 159 -3.83 -3.18 -17.98
N VAL A 160 -3.78 -2.02 -18.60
CA VAL A 160 -4.92 -1.09 -18.70
C VAL A 160 -5.43 -1.06 -20.14
N ASP A 161 -6.69 -1.44 -20.34
CA ASP A 161 -7.33 -1.44 -21.66
C ASP A 161 -7.69 -0.02 -22.14
N GLU A 162 -7.99 0.88 -21.21
CA GLU A 162 -8.36 2.26 -21.51
C GLU A 162 -7.16 3.05 -22.07
N ARG A 163 -7.16 3.26 -23.39
CA ARG A 163 -6.04 3.90 -24.13
C ARG A 163 -5.57 5.25 -23.55
N PRO A 164 -6.44 6.17 -23.09
CA PRO A 164 -5.97 7.43 -22.48
C PRO A 164 -5.21 7.19 -21.18
N LEU A 165 -5.76 6.38 -20.27
CA LEU A 165 -5.14 6.04 -18.99
C LEU A 165 -3.82 5.28 -19.21
N ARG A 166 -3.83 4.26 -20.08
CA ARG A 166 -2.62 3.51 -20.48
C ARG A 166 -1.51 4.44 -20.95
N ARG A 167 -1.81 5.41 -21.81
CA ARG A 167 -0.81 6.38 -22.31
C ARG A 167 -0.21 7.21 -21.20
N VAL A 168 -1.04 7.73 -20.28
CA VAL A 168 -0.59 8.52 -19.13
C VAL A 168 0.36 7.68 -18.26
N LEU A 169 -0.01 6.46 -17.88
CA LEU A 169 0.81 5.58 -17.06
C LEU A 169 2.14 5.20 -17.73
N VAL A 170 2.11 4.85 -19.02
CA VAL A 170 3.32 4.53 -19.80
C VAL A 170 4.26 5.73 -19.88
N TRP A 171 3.73 6.94 -20.07
CA TRP A 171 4.55 8.16 -20.11
C TRP A 171 5.16 8.48 -18.75
N SER A 172 4.39 8.33 -17.66
CA SER A 172 4.90 8.48 -16.30
C SER A 172 6.08 7.52 -16.04
N ALA A 173 5.91 6.24 -16.41
CA ALA A 173 6.96 5.23 -16.25
C ALA A 173 8.19 5.54 -17.12
N ARG A 174 8.01 5.99 -18.36
CA ARG A 174 9.14 6.36 -19.25
C ARG A 174 9.91 7.60 -18.79
N ALA A 175 9.24 8.51 -18.10
CA ALA A 175 9.86 9.72 -17.57
C ALA A 175 10.59 9.50 -16.23
N ALA A 176 10.29 8.41 -15.51
CA ALA A 176 11.00 8.04 -14.29
C ALA A 176 12.47 7.68 -14.54
N ALA A 177 13.35 8.09 -13.64
CA ALA A 177 14.79 7.83 -13.70
C ALA A 177 15.15 6.43 -13.18
N TYR A 178 14.33 5.87 -12.29
CA TYR A 178 14.46 4.53 -11.73
C TYR A 178 13.07 3.90 -11.61
N ARG A 179 12.99 2.60 -11.83
CA ARG A 179 11.77 1.82 -11.65
C ARG A 179 12.12 0.46 -11.06
N SER A 180 11.31 0.04 -10.11
CA SER A 180 11.32 -1.30 -9.54
C SER A 180 9.89 -1.71 -9.24
N TYR A 181 9.64 -3.02 -9.28
CA TYR A 181 8.30 -3.59 -9.17
C TYR A 181 8.25 -4.55 -7.99
N ARG A 182 7.11 -4.58 -7.30
CA ARG A 182 6.89 -5.48 -6.15
C ARG A 182 6.56 -6.93 -6.53
N ASP A 183 6.31 -7.20 -7.81
CA ASP A 183 5.96 -8.53 -8.32
C ASP A 183 6.18 -8.63 -9.85
N GLU A 184 6.32 -9.86 -10.36
CA GLU A 184 6.57 -10.11 -11.79
C GLU A 184 5.36 -9.77 -12.68
N LEU A 185 4.14 -9.85 -12.14
CA LEU A 185 2.93 -9.47 -12.86
C LEU A 185 2.96 -7.98 -13.22
N SER A 186 3.40 -7.14 -12.29
CA SER A 186 3.53 -5.70 -12.44
C SER A 186 4.58 -5.35 -13.50
N ARG A 187 5.76 -5.98 -13.44
CA ARG A 187 6.80 -5.80 -14.46
C ARG A 187 6.34 -6.24 -15.85
N SER A 188 5.67 -7.39 -15.92
CA SER A 188 5.17 -7.94 -17.18
C SER A 188 4.03 -7.09 -17.76
N ALA A 189 3.13 -6.58 -16.93
CA ALA A 189 2.09 -5.65 -17.36
C ALA A 189 2.67 -4.38 -18.00
N MET A 190 3.74 -3.81 -17.42
CA MET A 190 4.42 -2.65 -18.02
C MET A 190 5.10 -2.98 -19.35
N ARG A 191 5.68 -4.19 -19.47
CA ARG A 191 6.24 -4.71 -20.73
C ARG A 191 5.17 -4.83 -21.81
N ASP A 192 4.02 -5.43 -21.48
CA ASP A 192 2.88 -5.59 -22.39
C ASP A 192 2.29 -4.23 -22.81
N MET A 193 2.40 -3.23 -21.93
CA MET A 193 2.03 -1.85 -22.25
C MET A 193 3.08 -1.09 -23.09
N GLY A 194 4.22 -1.72 -23.41
CA GLY A 194 5.25 -1.20 -24.30
C GLY A 194 6.35 -0.38 -23.61
N VAL A 195 6.56 -0.58 -22.30
CA VAL A 195 7.73 -0.04 -21.59
C VAL A 195 8.86 -1.07 -21.62
N ASP A 196 10.07 -0.61 -21.94
CA ASP A 196 11.27 -1.46 -21.79
C ASP A 196 11.56 -1.64 -20.29
N THR A 197 11.37 -2.87 -19.81
CA THR A 197 11.59 -3.29 -18.42
C THR A 197 12.84 -4.14 -18.24
N SER A 198 13.72 -4.21 -19.25
CA SER A 198 14.93 -5.05 -19.22
C SER A 198 15.92 -4.68 -18.11
N ARG A 199 15.87 -3.44 -17.62
CA ARG A 199 16.72 -2.91 -16.54
C ARG A 199 15.98 -2.72 -15.23
N ASP A 200 14.70 -3.09 -15.19
CA ASP A 200 13.85 -2.87 -14.02
C ASP A 200 13.81 -4.16 -13.19
N ASP A 201 14.24 -4.03 -11.93
CA ASP A 201 14.29 -5.13 -10.99
C ASP A 201 12.91 -5.41 -10.37
N VAL A 202 12.73 -6.65 -9.93
CA VAL A 202 11.56 -7.10 -9.18
C VAL A 202 12.00 -7.46 -7.77
N TYR A 203 11.29 -6.96 -6.78
CA TYR A 203 11.49 -7.26 -5.36
C TYR A 203 10.19 -7.79 -4.77
N CYS A 204 10.18 -8.03 -3.46
CA CYS A 204 8.93 -8.23 -2.72
C CYS A 204 8.36 -6.86 -2.34
N ASP A 205 7.07 -6.81 -1.99
CA ASP A 205 6.43 -5.56 -1.58
C ASP A 205 7.21 -4.87 -0.43
N LEU A 206 7.41 -3.56 -0.53
CA LEU A 206 8.22 -2.77 0.40
C LEU A 206 7.79 -2.97 1.85
N VAL A 207 6.50 -3.19 2.09
CA VAL A 207 5.95 -3.41 3.44
C VAL A 207 6.62 -4.58 4.17
N PHE A 208 7.20 -5.56 3.46
CA PHE A 208 7.93 -6.66 4.08
C PHE A 208 9.22 -6.25 4.82
N ALA A 209 9.75 -5.04 4.55
CA ALA A 209 10.86 -4.47 5.30
C ALA A 209 10.44 -3.80 6.62
N MET A 210 9.14 -3.79 6.96
CA MET A 210 8.72 -3.37 8.30
C MET A 210 9.26 -4.30 9.39
N PRO A 211 9.42 -3.80 10.63
CA PRO A 211 9.75 -4.62 11.78
C PRO A 211 8.81 -5.82 11.94
N ALA A 212 9.33 -6.90 12.55
CA ALA A 212 8.47 -8.03 12.91
C ALA A 212 7.44 -7.59 13.97
N PRO A 213 6.21 -8.13 13.94
CA PRO A 213 5.23 -7.81 14.95
C PRO A 213 5.70 -8.21 16.34
N THR A 214 5.42 -7.35 17.30
CA THR A 214 5.63 -7.55 18.73
C THR A 214 4.25 -7.55 19.41
N PRO A 215 3.54 -8.69 19.44
CA PRO A 215 2.19 -8.75 19.99
C PRO A 215 2.17 -8.37 21.48
N ALA A 216 1.08 -7.74 21.92
CA ALA A 216 0.93 -7.33 23.31
C ALA A 216 0.69 -8.53 24.24
N GLY A 217 0.07 -9.59 23.72
CA GLY A 217 -0.21 -10.83 24.44
C GLY A 217 0.22 -12.09 23.70
N PRO A 218 0.11 -13.26 24.37
CA PRO A 218 0.28 -14.55 23.71
C PRO A 218 -0.86 -14.78 22.70
N VAL A 219 -0.65 -15.77 21.81
CA VAL A 219 -1.71 -16.27 20.93
C VAL A 219 -2.88 -16.74 21.78
N VAL A 220 -4.08 -16.26 21.45
CA VAL A 220 -5.31 -16.68 22.12
C VAL A 220 -5.75 -18.03 21.55
N PRO A 221 -5.85 -19.09 22.38
CA PRO A 221 -6.26 -20.41 21.89
C PRO A 221 -7.65 -20.38 21.27
N GLY A 222 -7.80 -21.00 20.09
CA GLY A 222 -9.05 -21.03 19.35
C GLY A 222 -9.42 -19.69 18.69
N ALA A 223 -8.54 -18.68 18.69
CA ALA A 223 -8.83 -17.40 18.05
C ALA A 223 -8.58 -17.43 16.55
N VAL A 224 -9.56 -16.97 15.78
CA VAL A 224 -9.52 -16.85 14.33
C VAL A 224 -9.62 -15.38 13.94
N GLY A 225 -8.68 -14.94 13.11
CA GLY A 225 -8.73 -13.62 12.49
C GLY A 225 -9.59 -13.64 11.24
N VAL A 226 -10.53 -12.71 11.11
CA VAL A 226 -11.36 -12.57 9.90
C VAL A 226 -11.25 -11.15 9.37
N GLY A 227 -10.51 -10.99 8.27
CA GLY A 227 -10.32 -9.74 7.57
C GLY A 227 -11.45 -9.46 6.58
N VAL A 228 -12.28 -8.47 6.87
CA VAL A 228 -13.43 -8.10 6.04
C VAL A 228 -13.12 -6.93 5.10
N MET A 229 -13.93 -6.80 4.05
CA MET A 229 -13.83 -5.75 3.04
C MET A 229 -15.22 -5.32 2.60
N ASP A 230 -15.45 -4.02 2.38
CA ASP A 230 -16.65 -3.48 1.72
C ASP A 230 -16.61 -3.80 0.21
N TYR A 231 -16.88 -5.07 -0.10
CA TYR A 231 -16.68 -5.65 -1.43
C TYR A 231 -17.94 -5.57 -2.28
N HIS A 232 -17.82 -4.94 -3.45
CA HIS A 232 -18.91 -4.75 -4.42
C HIS A 232 -18.65 -5.40 -5.79
N GLY A 233 -17.57 -6.18 -5.93
CA GLY A 233 -17.16 -6.79 -7.21
C GLY A 233 -15.81 -6.29 -7.72
N ARG A 234 -15.39 -6.76 -8.89
CA ARG A 234 -14.26 -6.16 -9.62
C ARG A 234 -14.81 -4.94 -10.34
N ASN A 235 -14.07 -3.83 -10.41
CA ASN A 235 -14.55 -2.54 -10.95
C ASN A 235 -14.87 -2.51 -12.48
N GLY A 236 -15.28 -3.65 -13.07
CA GLY A 236 -15.72 -3.80 -14.45
C GLY A 236 -17.19 -3.42 -14.67
N ALA A 237 -17.56 -3.17 -15.93
CA ALA A 237 -18.91 -2.78 -16.31
C ALA A 237 -20.00 -3.84 -15.99
N ALA A 238 -19.62 -5.12 -15.95
CA ALA A 238 -20.53 -6.22 -15.64
C ALA A 238 -20.89 -6.30 -14.15
N ASP A 239 -19.97 -5.92 -13.28
CA ASP A 239 -20.15 -5.98 -11.82
C ASP A 239 -20.87 -4.75 -11.31
N ARG A 240 -20.65 -3.57 -11.91
CA ARG A 240 -21.38 -2.33 -11.60
C ARG A 240 -22.91 -2.47 -11.59
N ARG A 241 -23.46 -3.37 -12.42
CA ARG A 241 -24.92 -3.64 -12.46
C ARG A 241 -25.40 -4.59 -11.35
N ARG A 242 -24.48 -5.32 -10.73
CA ARG A 242 -24.72 -6.37 -9.75
C ARG A 242 -24.13 -6.03 -8.37
N GLU A 243 -23.54 -4.85 -8.19
CA GLU A 243 -22.89 -4.42 -6.92
C GLU A 243 -23.72 -4.75 -5.68
N PRO A 244 -25.04 -4.42 -5.60
CA PRO A 244 -25.82 -4.72 -4.40
C PRO A 244 -25.95 -6.22 -4.13
N ALA A 245 -26.07 -7.03 -5.18
CA ALA A 245 -26.19 -8.48 -5.06
C ALA A 245 -24.85 -9.13 -4.68
N ILE A 246 -23.74 -8.63 -5.24
CA ILE A 246 -22.39 -9.10 -4.93
C ILE A 246 -22.06 -8.80 -3.46
N HIS A 247 -22.32 -7.57 -3.01
CA HIS A 247 -22.09 -7.17 -1.63
C HIS A 247 -22.95 -7.99 -0.65
N ALA A 248 -24.24 -8.18 -0.96
CA ALA A 248 -25.12 -9.01 -0.13
C ALA A 248 -24.66 -10.47 -0.04
N ALA A 249 -24.22 -11.07 -1.15
CA ALA A 249 -23.70 -12.44 -1.17
C ALA A 249 -22.41 -12.58 -0.35
N TYR A 250 -21.49 -11.61 -0.48
CA TYR A 250 -20.27 -11.56 0.31
C TYR A 250 -20.55 -11.48 1.81
N LEU A 251 -21.44 -10.57 2.21
CA LEU A 251 -21.82 -10.39 3.60
C LEU A 251 -22.47 -11.67 4.16
N ALA A 252 -23.41 -12.26 3.42
CA ALA A 252 -24.08 -13.49 3.83
C ALA A 252 -23.10 -14.65 4.05
N MET A 253 -22.15 -14.85 3.12
CA MET A 253 -21.12 -15.88 3.25
C MET A 253 -20.21 -15.60 4.47
N THR A 254 -19.75 -14.37 4.64
CA THR A 254 -18.84 -13.99 5.73
C THR A 254 -19.52 -14.16 7.09
N SER A 255 -20.77 -13.71 7.23
CA SER A 255 -21.55 -13.87 8.46
C SER A 255 -21.83 -15.34 8.78
N ALA A 256 -22.19 -16.15 7.78
CA ALA A 256 -22.41 -17.58 7.97
C ALA A 256 -21.12 -18.30 8.39
N PHE A 257 -19.97 -17.92 7.81
CA PHE A 257 -18.67 -18.45 8.21
C PHE A 257 -18.32 -18.06 9.66
N VAL A 258 -18.49 -16.80 10.05
CA VAL A 258 -18.25 -16.35 11.43
C VAL A 258 -19.18 -17.05 12.42
N LEU A 259 -20.46 -17.22 12.06
CA LEU A 259 -21.42 -17.99 12.87
C LEU A 259 -20.96 -19.42 13.09
N ARG A 260 -20.49 -20.10 12.03
CA ARG A 260 -19.94 -21.47 12.13
C ARG A 260 -18.76 -21.52 13.11
N LEU A 261 -17.84 -20.55 13.04
CA LEU A 261 -16.70 -20.49 13.95
C LEU A 261 -17.15 -20.33 15.41
N VAL A 262 -18.11 -19.44 15.66
CA VAL A 262 -18.68 -19.22 17.00
C VAL A 262 -19.38 -20.48 17.51
N ASP A 263 -20.17 -21.16 16.68
CA ASP A 263 -20.84 -22.41 17.03
C ASP A 263 -19.84 -23.55 17.33
N ALA A 264 -18.66 -23.52 16.71
CA ALA A 264 -17.54 -24.40 17.01
C ALA A 264 -16.73 -23.98 18.25
N GLY A 265 -17.18 -22.96 19.00
CA GLY A 265 -16.53 -22.47 20.21
C GLY A 265 -15.30 -21.59 19.98
N ARG A 266 -15.04 -21.17 18.74
CA ARG A 266 -13.90 -20.30 18.39
C ARG A 266 -14.17 -18.85 18.75
N THR A 267 -13.12 -18.12 19.09
CA THR A 267 -13.16 -16.67 19.27
C THR A 267 -12.81 -16.00 17.95
N VAL A 268 -13.59 -15.03 17.50
CA VAL A 268 -13.37 -14.35 16.22
C VAL A 268 -12.95 -12.90 16.46
N ARG A 269 -11.80 -12.54 15.87
CA ARG A 269 -11.31 -11.15 15.81
C ARG A 269 -11.49 -10.64 14.39
N LEU A 270 -12.36 -9.64 14.24
CA LEU A 270 -12.59 -9.00 12.95
C LEU A 270 -11.53 -7.93 12.71
N PHE A 271 -11.02 -7.89 11.49
CA PHE A 271 -9.99 -6.97 11.05
C PHE A 271 -10.45 -6.20 9.83
N VAL A 272 -10.12 -4.91 9.78
CA VAL A 272 -10.40 -4.00 8.65
C VAL A 272 -9.07 -3.47 8.12
N GLY A 273 -9.01 -3.17 6.83
CA GLY A 273 -7.81 -2.57 6.23
C GLY A 273 -8.04 -1.19 5.63
N ASP A 274 -9.24 -0.63 5.84
CA ASP A 274 -9.70 0.70 5.43
C ASP A 274 -10.85 1.14 6.34
N GLY A 275 -11.06 2.45 6.48
CA GLY A 275 -12.15 2.97 7.30
C GLY A 275 -13.54 2.55 6.82
N VAL A 276 -13.72 2.41 5.50
CA VAL A 276 -15.00 2.00 4.89
C VAL A 276 -15.43 0.58 5.26
N ASP A 277 -14.45 -0.30 5.54
CA ASP A 277 -14.69 -1.71 5.86
C ASP A 277 -15.30 -1.90 7.27
N THR A 278 -15.26 -0.87 8.13
CA THR A 278 -15.82 -0.90 9.49
C THR A 278 -17.32 -1.23 9.50
N SER A 279 -18.06 -0.69 8.54
CA SER A 279 -19.50 -0.92 8.42
C SER A 279 -19.87 -2.39 8.19
N VAL A 280 -19.00 -3.13 7.48
CA VAL A 280 -19.14 -4.56 7.24
C VAL A 280 -18.89 -5.33 8.55
N ALA A 281 -17.83 -5.00 9.27
CA ALA A 281 -17.51 -5.64 10.55
C ALA A 281 -18.66 -5.45 11.56
N ASP A 282 -19.20 -4.24 11.68
CA ASP A 282 -20.34 -3.94 12.55
C ASP A 282 -21.59 -4.74 12.17
N THR A 283 -21.81 -4.94 10.88
CA THR A 283 -22.95 -5.70 10.37
C THR A 283 -22.80 -7.19 10.71
N VAL A 284 -21.61 -7.77 10.51
CA VAL A 284 -21.31 -9.16 10.89
C VAL A 284 -21.51 -9.38 12.40
N ILE A 285 -21.00 -8.47 13.25
CA ILE A 285 -21.19 -8.54 14.71
C ILE A 285 -22.68 -8.53 15.06
N ARG A 286 -23.46 -7.66 14.42
CA ARG A 286 -24.90 -7.54 14.66
C ARG A 286 -25.63 -8.83 14.27
N GLU A 287 -25.35 -9.38 13.09
CA GLU A 287 -25.97 -10.62 12.62
C GLU A 287 -25.65 -11.81 13.53
N VAL A 288 -24.40 -11.93 13.98
CA VAL A 288 -24.01 -12.98 14.92
C VAL A 288 -24.76 -12.86 16.25
N ARG A 289 -24.84 -11.65 16.82
CA ARG A 289 -25.55 -11.41 18.08
C ARG A 289 -27.05 -11.67 17.96
N SER A 290 -27.65 -11.32 16.82
CA SER A 290 -29.07 -11.62 16.55
C SER A 290 -29.33 -13.12 16.45
N ALA A 291 -28.44 -13.88 15.81
CA ALA A 291 -28.59 -15.33 15.65
C ALA A 291 -28.18 -16.14 16.90
N ARG A 292 -27.29 -15.61 17.75
CA ARG A 292 -26.82 -16.23 19.00
C ARG A 292 -26.86 -15.22 20.16
N PRO A 293 -28.03 -14.90 20.72
CA PRO A 293 -28.15 -13.90 21.79
C PRO A 293 -27.38 -14.24 23.08
N ALA A 294 -27.12 -15.54 23.32
CA ALA A 294 -26.39 -16.03 24.48
C ALA A 294 -24.85 -15.98 24.32
N VAL A 295 -24.34 -15.55 23.16
CA VAL A 295 -22.89 -15.48 22.93
C VAL A 295 -22.27 -14.40 23.83
N GLU A 296 -21.14 -14.72 24.47
CA GLU A 296 -20.44 -13.78 25.34
C GLU A 296 -19.98 -12.52 24.59
N VAL A 297 -20.12 -11.37 25.26
CA VAL A 297 -19.62 -10.09 24.75
C VAL A 297 -18.10 -10.17 24.65
N GLY A 298 -17.58 -10.22 23.42
CA GLY A 298 -16.15 -10.38 23.13
C GLY A 298 -15.80 -11.66 22.37
N ARG A 299 -16.73 -12.62 22.25
CA ARG A 299 -16.53 -13.81 21.38
C ARG A 299 -16.34 -13.43 19.92
N VAL A 300 -17.00 -12.36 19.48
CA VAL A 300 -16.77 -11.70 18.19
C VAL A 300 -16.58 -10.21 18.44
N ALA A 301 -15.44 -9.67 18.05
CA ALA A 301 -15.10 -8.27 18.25
C ALA A 301 -14.30 -7.71 17.06
N LEU A 302 -14.58 -6.46 16.71
CA LEU A 302 -13.72 -5.67 15.82
C LEU A 302 -12.48 -5.23 16.60
N VAL A 303 -11.30 -5.49 16.03
CA VAL A 303 -10.04 -4.95 16.53
C VAL A 303 -9.74 -3.67 15.76
N ALA A 304 -9.85 -2.54 16.43
CA ALA A 304 -9.50 -1.24 15.87
C ALA A 304 -7.97 -1.09 15.85
N THR A 305 -7.43 -0.73 14.70
CA THR A 305 -6.00 -0.48 14.49
C THR A 305 -5.83 0.71 13.57
N ASP A 306 -4.94 1.63 13.93
CA ASP A 306 -4.72 2.87 13.16
C ASP A 306 -3.71 2.68 12.01
N ASP A 307 -2.97 1.57 12.01
CA ASP A 307 -1.94 1.27 11.03
C ASP A 307 -1.67 -0.22 10.81
N LEU A 308 -0.81 -0.51 9.82
CA LEU A 308 -0.43 -1.88 9.49
C LEU A 308 0.37 -2.56 10.60
N ASP A 309 1.15 -1.82 11.40
CA ASP A 309 1.92 -2.39 12.50
C ASP A 309 0.98 -2.89 13.62
N GLY A 310 0.03 -2.07 14.03
CA GLY A 310 -1.05 -2.44 14.94
C GLY A 310 -1.86 -3.63 14.40
N LEU A 311 -2.14 -3.65 13.10
CA LEU A 311 -2.83 -4.79 12.46
C LEU A 311 -2.01 -6.07 12.55
N MET A 312 -0.70 -6.03 12.25
CA MET A 312 0.19 -7.19 12.36
C MET A 312 0.31 -7.67 13.80
N ASN A 313 0.44 -6.76 14.77
CA ASN A 313 0.51 -7.08 16.19
C ASN A 313 -0.78 -7.78 16.66
N ALA A 314 -1.94 -7.29 16.24
CA ALA A 314 -3.21 -7.90 16.58
C ALA A 314 -3.44 -9.25 15.88
N MET A 315 -3.00 -9.40 14.63
CA MET A 315 -3.04 -10.68 13.91
C MET A 315 -2.06 -11.70 14.49
N ALA A 316 -0.96 -11.25 15.08
CA ALA A 316 -0.02 -12.11 15.79
C ALA A 316 -0.63 -12.74 17.06
N GLU A 317 -1.84 -12.36 17.49
CA GLU A 317 -2.54 -12.96 18.62
C GLU A 317 -3.58 -14.02 18.22
N VAL A 318 -3.81 -14.28 16.93
CA VAL A 318 -4.73 -15.33 16.45
C VAL A 318 -3.99 -16.57 15.97
N GLU A 319 -4.67 -17.71 15.83
CA GLU A 319 -4.05 -18.97 15.37
C GLU A 319 -4.02 -19.08 13.84
N ILE A 320 -5.03 -18.53 13.16
CA ILE A 320 -5.27 -18.64 11.72
C ILE A 320 -6.05 -17.40 11.26
N VAL A 321 -5.81 -16.96 10.02
CA VAL A 321 -6.47 -15.79 9.43
C VAL A 321 -7.22 -16.18 8.16
N VAL A 322 -8.43 -15.65 7.99
CA VAL A 322 -9.15 -15.63 6.71
C VAL A 322 -9.32 -14.18 6.31
N ALA A 323 -8.86 -13.76 5.13
CA ALA A 323 -8.90 -12.35 4.76
C ALA A 323 -9.23 -12.11 3.29
N THR A 324 -10.07 -11.11 3.05
CA THR A 324 -10.43 -10.63 1.71
C THR A 324 -9.51 -9.51 1.23
N ARG A 325 -9.29 -8.49 2.07
CA ARG A 325 -8.48 -7.32 1.71
C ARG A 325 -7.00 -7.69 1.58
N TYR A 326 -6.35 -7.22 0.51
CA TYR A 326 -4.95 -7.54 0.21
C TYR A 326 -3.99 -7.27 1.38
N HIS A 327 -4.06 -6.10 2.02
CA HIS A 327 -3.15 -5.78 3.13
C HIS A 327 -3.44 -6.56 4.42
N ASN A 328 -4.65 -7.10 4.61
CA ASN A 328 -4.93 -8.01 5.71
C ASN A 328 -4.25 -9.37 5.47
N VAL A 329 -4.23 -9.84 4.22
CA VAL A 329 -3.48 -11.04 3.82
C VAL A 329 -1.98 -10.83 4.04
N VAL A 330 -1.44 -9.70 3.56
CA VAL A 330 -0.01 -9.35 3.78
C VAL A 330 0.34 -9.29 5.26
N ALA A 331 -0.46 -8.61 6.08
CA ALA A 331 -0.23 -8.51 7.52
C ALA A 331 -0.24 -9.89 8.21
N ALA A 332 -1.16 -10.77 7.83
CA ALA A 332 -1.24 -12.11 8.39
C ALA A 332 0.00 -12.96 8.04
N LEU A 333 0.46 -12.89 6.79
CA LEU A 333 1.66 -13.57 6.31
C LEU A 333 2.93 -13.02 7.01
N MET A 334 3.02 -11.70 7.18
CA MET A 334 4.11 -11.06 7.93
C MET A 334 4.11 -11.43 9.42
N ALA A 335 2.92 -11.66 9.99
CA ALA A 335 2.75 -12.18 11.34
C ALA A 335 2.98 -13.69 11.48
N GLY A 336 3.38 -14.37 10.40
CA GLY A 336 3.64 -15.81 10.39
C GLY A 336 2.39 -16.67 10.54
N ARG A 337 1.21 -16.12 10.22
CA ARG A 337 -0.08 -16.77 10.47
C ARG A 337 -0.54 -17.57 9.26
N PRO A 338 -0.92 -18.85 9.44
CA PRO A 338 -1.67 -19.60 8.43
C PRO A 338 -2.82 -18.75 7.91
N THR A 339 -2.92 -18.61 6.59
CA THR A 339 -3.84 -17.66 5.97
C THR A 339 -4.65 -18.31 4.86
N VAL A 340 -5.96 -18.11 4.87
CA VAL A 340 -6.85 -18.32 3.71
C VAL A 340 -7.14 -16.96 3.09
N SER A 341 -6.88 -16.79 1.80
CA SER A 341 -7.22 -15.56 1.09
C SER A 341 -8.49 -15.74 0.28
N LEU A 342 -9.45 -14.83 0.48
CA LEU A 342 -10.59 -14.63 -0.40
C LEU A 342 -10.22 -13.55 -1.44
N GLY A 343 -9.50 -13.98 -2.48
CA GLY A 343 -8.91 -13.08 -3.47
C GLY A 343 -9.90 -12.58 -4.52
N TYR A 344 -9.86 -11.28 -4.79
CA TYR A 344 -10.63 -10.62 -5.86
C TYR A 344 -9.77 -10.25 -7.08
N ALA A 345 -8.46 -10.44 -7.00
CA ALA A 345 -7.50 -10.10 -8.05
C ALA A 345 -6.34 -11.10 -8.10
N PRO A 346 -5.68 -11.26 -9.27
CA PRO A 346 -4.55 -12.18 -9.42
C PRO A 346 -3.41 -11.98 -8.41
N LYS A 347 -3.22 -10.74 -7.93
CA LYS A 347 -2.20 -10.40 -6.93
C LYS A 347 -2.34 -11.18 -5.62
N ASN A 348 -3.58 -11.50 -5.20
CA ASN A 348 -3.81 -12.32 -4.01
C ASN A 348 -3.26 -13.74 -4.22
N ALA A 349 -3.56 -14.35 -5.37
CA ALA A 349 -3.11 -15.71 -5.66
C ALA A 349 -1.58 -15.79 -5.78
N VAL A 350 -0.94 -14.82 -6.44
CA VAL A 350 0.52 -14.76 -6.55
C VAL A 350 1.19 -14.61 -5.18
N LEU A 351 0.67 -13.71 -4.34
CA LEU A 351 1.18 -13.53 -2.98
C LEU A 351 1.05 -14.83 -2.17
N MET A 352 -0.11 -15.48 -2.22
CA MET A 352 -0.32 -16.73 -1.50
C MET A 352 0.59 -17.86 -2.00
N GLU A 353 0.84 -17.94 -3.32
CA GLU A 353 1.77 -18.90 -3.91
C GLU A 353 3.21 -18.68 -3.41
N GLU A 354 3.67 -17.42 -3.37
CA GLU A 354 5.00 -17.05 -2.86
C GLU A 354 5.22 -17.49 -1.41
N PHE A 355 4.14 -17.57 -0.62
CA PHE A 355 4.16 -18.00 0.77
C PHE A 355 3.82 -19.49 0.97
N GLY A 356 3.77 -20.28 -0.11
CA GLY A 356 3.42 -21.70 -0.05
C GLY A 356 1.99 -21.96 0.41
N GLN A 357 1.10 -20.99 0.23
CA GLN A 357 -0.32 -21.01 0.60
C GLN A 357 -1.23 -20.93 -0.63
N GLY A 358 -0.73 -21.19 -1.85
CA GLY A 358 -1.50 -21.08 -3.09
C GLY A 358 -2.80 -21.92 -3.10
N ARG A 359 -2.78 -23.08 -2.44
CA ARG A 359 -3.97 -23.93 -2.25
C ARG A 359 -5.09 -23.26 -1.45
N PHE A 360 -4.74 -22.27 -0.62
CA PHE A 360 -5.64 -21.50 0.23
C PHE A 360 -5.94 -20.10 -0.36
N ALA A 361 -5.57 -19.87 -1.62
CA ALA A 361 -5.98 -18.69 -2.39
C ALA A 361 -7.28 -18.96 -3.15
N LEU A 362 -8.40 -18.60 -2.54
CA LEU A 362 -9.73 -18.84 -3.08
C LEU A 362 -10.18 -17.64 -3.91
N ALA A 363 -10.69 -17.88 -5.12
CA ALA A 363 -11.28 -16.83 -5.95
C ALA A 363 -12.66 -16.45 -5.38
N LEU A 364 -12.80 -15.24 -4.84
CA LEU A 364 -13.99 -14.82 -4.11
C LEU A 364 -15.28 -14.96 -4.94
N GLU A 365 -15.22 -14.69 -6.23
CA GLU A 365 -16.38 -14.72 -7.13
C GLU A 365 -16.99 -16.11 -7.33
N SER A 366 -16.20 -17.16 -7.12
CA SER A 366 -16.58 -18.55 -7.37
C SER A 366 -16.53 -19.42 -6.11
N THR A 367 -16.28 -18.80 -4.94
CA THR A 367 -16.16 -19.50 -3.67
C THR A 367 -17.49 -19.46 -2.95
N ASP A 368 -17.98 -20.63 -2.53
CA ASP A 368 -19.11 -20.76 -1.63
C ASP A 368 -18.65 -21.03 -0.18
N LEU A 369 -19.62 -21.01 0.74
CA LEU A 369 -19.37 -21.22 2.16
C LEU A 369 -18.73 -22.58 2.43
N ASP A 370 -19.18 -23.64 1.76
CA ASP A 370 -18.70 -25.00 1.98
C ASP A 370 -17.23 -25.13 1.57
N THR A 371 -16.86 -24.55 0.43
CA THR A 371 -15.46 -24.51 -0.03
C THR A 371 -14.57 -23.73 0.94
N LEU A 372 -15.05 -22.57 1.40
CA LEU A 372 -14.32 -21.77 2.40
C LEU A 372 -14.11 -22.58 3.70
N CYS A 373 -15.16 -23.22 4.20
CA CYS A 373 -15.10 -24.03 5.41
C CYS A 373 -14.13 -25.22 5.26
N ALA A 374 -14.21 -25.94 4.14
CA ALA A 374 -13.34 -27.09 3.87
C ALA A 374 -11.86 -26.67 3.81
N ARG A 375 -11.55 -25.54 3.18
CA ARG A 375 -10.18 -25.01 3.08
C ARG A 375 -9.66 -24.46 4.40
N PHE A 376 -10.53 -23.84 5.18
CA PHE A 376 -10.22 -23.41 6.54
C PHE A 376 -9.87 -24.61 7.43
N ASP A 377 -10.71 -25.64 7.46
CA ASP A 377 -10.49 -26.83 8.29
C ASP A 377 -9.20 -27.57 7.89
N GLU A 378 -8.94 -27.67 6.58
CA GLU A 378 -7.70 -28.23 6.04
C GLU A 378 -6.46 -27.46 6.53
N LEU A 379 -6.51 -26.12 6.52
CA LEU A 379 -5.40 -25.29 6.98
C LEU A 379 -5.23 -25.32 8.51
N ASP A 380 -6.34 -25.34 9.25
CA ASP A 380 -6.32 -25.40 10.73
C ASP A 380 -5.71 -26.71 11.23
N ALA A 381 -5.96 -27.82 10.52
CA ALA A 381 -5.38 -29.13 10.84
C ALA A 381 -3.84 -29.17 10.69
N ASP A 382 -3.27 -28.43 9.72
CA ASP A 382 -1.82 -28.39 9.47
C ASP A 382 -1.19 -27.01 9.78
N ARG A 383 -1.80 -26.26 10.71
CA ARG A 383 -1.41 -24.89 11.03
C ARG A 383 0.07 -24.73 11.36
N ALA A 384 0.67 -25.71 12.03
CA ALA A 384 2.06 -25.65 12.47
C ALA A 384 3.04 -25.84 11.30
N ALA A 385 2.71 -26.66 10.30
CA ALA A 385 3.55 -26.76 9.11
C ALA A 385 3.39 -25.52 8.23
N ALA A 386 2.15 -25.04 8.04
CA ALA A 386 1.87 -23.81 7.30
C ALA A 386 2.61 -22.60 7.89
N ALA A 387 2.55 -22.40 9.22
CA ALA A 387 3.24 -21.30 9.89
C ALA A 387 4.78 -21.33 9.67
N ARG A 388 5.40 -22.52 9.64
CA ARG A 388 6.84 -22.65 9.36
C ARG A 388 7.19 -22.24 7.94
N VAL A 389 6.39 -22.65 6.96
CA VAL A 389 6.58 -22.27 5.54
C VAL A 389 6.42 -20.77 5.37
N ILE A 390 5.34 -20.20 5.94
CA ILE A 390 5.06 -18.77 5.90
C ILE A 390 6.18 -17.96 6.55
N ALA A 391 6.68 -18.38 7.71
CA ALA A 391 7.78 -17.68 8.38
C ALA A 391 9.07 -17.66 7.55
N ALA A 392 9.39 -18.77 6.87
CA ALA A 392 10.55 -18.84 5.98
C ALA A 392 10.39 -17.93 4.76
N ALA A 393 9.20 -17.92 4.14
CA ALA A 393 8.87 -17.03 3.04
C ALA A 393 8.91 -15.55 3.48
N ALA A 394 8.31 -15.20 4.62
CA ALA A 394 8.34 -13.84 5.18
C ALA A 394 9.76 -13.31 5.37
N GLN A 395 10.67 -14.15 5.88
CA GLN A 395 12.09 -13.78 6.02
C GLN A 395 12.78 -13.60 4.67
N HIS A 396 12.45 -14.41 3.66
CA HIS A 396 12.95 -14.23 2.30
C HIS A 396 12.46 -12.90 1.72
N CYS A 397 11.16 -12.61 1.82
CA CYS A 397 10.58 -11.37 1.31
C CYS A 397 11.14 -10.13 2.03
N ARG A 398 11.34 -10.19 3.34
CA ARG A 398 11.99 -9.13 4.12
C ARG A 398 13.37 -8.79 3.58
N ARG A 399 14.23 -9.79 3.39
CA ARG A 399 15.58 -9.57 2.84
C ARG A 399 15.56 -8.93 1.45
N ARG A 400 14.57 -9.28 0.62
CA ARG A 400 14.40 -8.68 -0.72
C ARG A 400 13.92 -7.24 -0.65
N ALA A 401 12.96 -6.93 0.23
CA ALA A 401 12.50 -5.56 0.45
C ALA A 401 13.62 -4.67 1.05
N GLU A 402 14.43 -5.19 1.97
CA GLU A 402 15.62 -4.48 2.50
C GLU A 402 16.68 -4.24 1.42
N ALA A 403 16.88 -5.21 0.52
CA ALA A 403 17.76 -5.04 -0.64
C ALA A 403 17.25 -3.94 -1.57
N GLU A 404 15.94 -3.87 -1.83
CA GLU A 404 15.33 -2.80 -2.63
C GLU A 404 15.58 -1.41 -2.01
N LEU A 405 15.41 -1.25 -0.70
CA LEU A 405 15.67 0.02 -0.01
C LEU A 405 17.15 0.44 -0.13
N THR A 406 18.05 -0.53 -0.10
CA THR A 406 19.49 -0.33 -0.29
C THR A 406 19.81 0.07 -1.75
N ASP A 407 19.17 -0.58 -2.72
CA ASP A 407 19.36 -0.27 -4.14
C ASP A 407 18.73 1.07 -4.53
N MET A 408 17.54 1.39 -4.01
CA MET A 408 16.94 2.72 -4.07
C MET A 408 17.94 3.78 -3.57
N SER A 409 18.53 3.56 -2.40
CA SER A 409 19.49 4.49 -1.80
C SER A 409 20.68 4.74 -2.73
N ARG A 410 21.31 3.67 -3.20
CA ARG A 410 22.48 3.71 -4.07
C ARG A 410 22.19 4.33 -5.44
N MET A 411 21.11 3.90 -6.09
CA MET A 411 20.82 4.24 -7.49
C MET A 411 20.13 5.60 -7.66
N LEU A 412 19.45 6.08 -6.62
CA LEU A 412 18.73 7.36 -6.67
C LEU A 412 19.38 8.43 -5.81
N ILE A 413 19.57 8.17 -4.52
CA ILE A 413 19.93 9.19 -3.55
C ILE A 413 21.42 9.52 -3.66
N ASP A 414 22.27 8.50 -3.55
CA ASP A 414 23.72 8.67 -3.64
C ASP A 414 24.16 9.11 -5.04
N ALA A 415 23.49 8.60 -6.07
CA ALA A 415 23.72 9.01 -7.45
C ALA A 415 23.37 10.49 -7.68
N ALA A 416 22.28 10.99 -7.09
CA ALA A 416 21.90 12.40 -7.16
C ALA A 416 22.91 13.29 -6.42
N ALA A 417 23.34 12.90 -5.22
CA ALA A 417 24.37 13.61 -4.46
C ALA A 417 25.71 13.67 -5.22
N GLY A 418 26.09 12.59 -5.90
CA GLY A 418 27.31 12.51 -6.72
C GLY A 418 27.29 13.42 -7.96
N ARG A 419 26.13 13.63 -8.59
CA ARG A 419 25.96 14.54 -9.75
C ARG A 419 26.06 16.01 -9.33
N ALA A 420 25.40 16.39 -8.23
CA ALA A 420 25.45 17.75 -7.69
C ALA A 420 26.86 18.20 -7.26
N GLY A 421 27.74 17.24 -6.93
CA GLY A 421 29.15 17.48 -6.65
C GLY A 421 30.03 17.73 -7.88
N ARG A 422 29.62 17.28 -9.08
CA ARG A 422 30.39 17.42 -10.33
C ARG A 422 30.02 18.68 -11.14
N GLU A 423 28.83 19.24 -10.95
CA GLU A 423 28.34 20.43 -11.67
C GLU A 423 28.69 21.77 -10.99
N ALA A 424 29.52 21.77 -9.95
CA ALA A 424 30.03 23.02 -9.37
C ALA A 424 31.20 23.54 -10.23
N PRO A 425 31.17 24.81 -10.71
CA PRO A 425 32.36 25.41 -11.30
C PRO A 425 33.42 25.54 -10.21
N SER A 426 34.63 25.08 -10.53
CA SER A 426 35.85 25.18 -9.71
C SER A 426 36.22 26.61 -9.38
#